data_AF-A0A535ENB2-F1
#
_entry.id   AF-A0A535ENB2-F1
#
_cell.length_a   1.000
_cell.length_b   1.000
_cell.length_c   1.000
_cell.angle_alpha   90.00
_cell.angle_beta   90.00
_cell.angle_gamma   90.00
#
_symmetry.space_group_name_H-M   'P 1'
#
loop_
_entity.id
_entity.type
_entity.pdbx_description
1 polymer ?
#
loop_
_entity_poly.entity_id
_entity_poly.type
_entity_poly.pdbx_seq_one_letter_code
_entity_poly.pdbx_strand_id
1 'polypeptide(L)'
;MPEPQPDPHANFRRAVADSRLIDPMPTFRGLSETTGIPVEDLVHHALARWASAGSEALLFIGPQVLRELVGARRAGDWDKVAGIVDWLQAGWEQAAG
;
A
#
# COMPACT_ATOMS: atom_id res chain seq x y z
N MET A 1 -26.16 23.79 10.33
CA MET A 1 -25.34 23.40 9.16
C MET A 1 -24.59 22.14 9.55
N PRO A 2 -24.63 21.04 8.80
CA PRO A 2 -23.84 19.87 9.16
C PRO A 2 -22.34 20.21 9.03
N GLU A 3 -21.55 19.73 9.98
CA GLU A 3 -20.08 19.89 9.97
C GLU A 3 -19.48 19.23 8.72
N PRO A 4 -18.42 19.81 8.11
CA PRO A 4 -17.73 19.17 7.00
C PRO A 4 -17.11 17.85 7.45
N GLN A 5 -17.35 16.78 6.69
CA GLN A 5 -16.77 15.48 7.02
C GLN A 5 -15.25 15.48 6.83
N PRO A 6 -14.49 14.87 7.75
CA PRO A 6 -13.03 14.82 7.67
C PRO A 6 -12.59 14.10 6.39
N ASP A 7 -11.63 14.69 5.68
CA ASP A 7 -11.15 14.13 4.43
C ASP A 7 -10.31 12.85 4.67
N PRO A 8 -10.75 11.69 4.17
CA PRO A 8 -10.10 10.41 4.43
C PRO A 8 -8.68 10.31 3.84
N HIS A 9 -8.31 11.21 2.93
CA HIS A 9 -7.02 11.23 2.25
C HIS A 9 -6.13 12.42 2.67
N ALA A 10 -6.51 13.18 3.70
CA ALA A 10 -5.74 14.35 4.15
C ALA A 10 -4.27 14.03 4.47
N ASN A 11 -4.02 12.91 5.16
CA ASN A 11 -2.66 12.47 5.50
C ASN A 11 -1.86 12.08 4.26
N PHE A 12 -2.48 11.40 3.29
CA PHE A 12 -1.82 10.98 2.06
C PHE A 12 -1.44 12.19 1.20
N ARG A 13 -2.35 13.17 1.04
CA ARG A 13 -2.03 14.40 0.30
C ARG A 13 -0.93 15.21 0.97
N ARG A 14 -0.85 15.23 2.30
CA ARG A 14 0.28 15.84 3.02
C ARG A 14 1.58 15.12 2.71
N ALA A 15 1.60 13.79 2.77
CA ALA A 15 2.79 13.00 2.42
C ALA A 15 3.25 13.22 0.97
N VAL A 16 2.31 13.35 0.02
CA VAL A 16 2.61 13.68 -1.39
C VAL A 16 3.16 15.10 -1.53
N ALA A 17 2.69 16.05 -0.72
CA ALA A 17 3.25 17.40 -0.71
C ALA A 17 4.67 17.40 -0.15
N ASP A 18 4.89 16.70 0.97
CA ASP A 18 6.19 16.59 1.63
C ASP A 18 7.22 15.89 0.74
N SER A 19 6.81 14.88 -0.05
CA SER A 19 7.73 14.18 -0.96
C SER A 19 8.32 15.09 -2.04
N ARG A 20 7.68 16.22 -2.37
CA ARG A 20 8.19 17.19 -3.35
C ARG A 20 9.42 17.94 -2.84
N LEU A 21 9.70 17.88 -1.55
CA LEU A 21 10.89 18.50 -0.95
C LEU A 21 12.15 17.66 -1.18
N ILE A 22 12.01 16.44 -1.71
CA ILE A 22 13.10 15.50 -1.94
C ILE A 22 13.26 15.31 -3.45
N ASP A 23 14.45 15.60 -3.99
CA ASP A 23 14.83 15.18 -5.34
C ASP A 23 15.47 13.78 -5.27
N PRO A 24 14.83 12.73 -5.82
CA PRO A 24 15.39 11.39 -5.81
C PRO A 24 16.44 11.16 -6.91
N MET A 25 16.55 12.06 -7.89
CA MET A 25 17.40 11.87 -9.07
C MET A 25 18.90 11.77 -8.79
N PRO A 26 19.50 12.42 -7.76
CA PRO A 26 20.90 12.22 -7.41
C PRO A 26 21.22 10.75 -7.10
N THR A 27 20.33 10.06 -6.39
CA THR A 27 20.49 8.64 -6.07
C THR A 27 20.45 7.78 -7.34
N PHE A 28 19.48 8.03 -8.23
CA PHE A 28 19.38 7.28 -9.48
C PHE A 28 20.55 7.53 -10.43
N ARG A 29 21.10 8.75 -10.46
CA ARG A 29 22.32 9.04 -11.22
C ARG A 29 23.52 8.27 -10.68
N GLY A 30 23.74 8.27 -9.35
CA GLY A 30 24.83 7.49 -8.75
C GLY A 30 24.71 5.98 -8.99
N LEU A 31 23.48 5.45 -8.93
CA LEU A 31 23.21 4.05 -9.27
C LEU A 31 23.48 3.76 -10.75
N SER A 32 23.07 4.66 -11.65
CA SER A 32 23.34 4.54 -13.08
C SER A 32 24.84 4.52 -13.38
N GLU A 33 25.60 5.43 -12.80
CA GLU A 33 27.07 5.49 -12.92
C GLU A 33 27.74 4.20 -12.42
N THR A 34 27.23 3.61 -11.35
CA THR A 34 27.81 2.40 -10.74
C THR A 34 27.46 1.13 -11.51
N THR A 35 26.25 1.06 -12.07
CA THR A 35 25.70 -0.17 -12.66
C THR A 35 25.75 -0.21 -14.19
N GLY A 36 25.90 0.95 -14.84
CA GLY A 36 25.76 1.11 -16.28
C GLY A 36 24.32 1.06 -16.78
N ILE A 37 23.32 0.95 -15.90
CA ILE A 37 21.90 0.91 -16.27
C ILE A 37 21.40 2.35 -16.50
N PRO A 38 20.63 2.63 -17.57
CA PRO A 38 20.06 3.95 -17.79
C PRO A 38 19.19 4.43 -16.63
N VAL A 39 19.24 5.73 -16.34
CA VAL A 39 18.50 6.34 -15.23
C VAL A 39 16.99 6.12 -15.40
N GLU A 40 16.49 6.22 -16.62
CA GLU A 40 15.08 6.00 -16.96
C GLU A 40 14.60 4.58 -16.61
N ASP A 41 15.44 3.57 -16.82
CA ASP A 41 15.10 2.18 -16.53
C ASP A 41 15.06 1.93 -15.02
N LEU A 42 15.98 2.54 -14.27
CA LEU A 42 16.00 2.47 -12.80
C LEU A 42 14.76 3.15 -12.18
N VAL A 43 14.39 4.32 -12.71
CA VAL A 43 13.17 5.04 -12.27
C VAL A 43 11.92 4.23 -12.62
N HIS A 44 11.84 3.71 -13.84
CA HIS A 44 10.71 2.88 -14.26
C HIS A 44 10.58 1.63 -13.39
N HIS A 45 11.69 0.93 -13.12
CA HIS A 45 11.72 -0.23 -12.25
C HIS A 45 11.25 0.09 -10.83
N ALA A 46 11.73 1.20 -10.24
CA ALA A 46 11.32 1.64 -8.92
C ALA A 46 9.82 1.95 -8.85
N LEU A 47 9.27 2.65 -9.85
CA LEU A 47 7.85 2.96 -9.95
C LEU A 47 6.99 1.70 -10.16
N ALA A 48 7.41 0.79 -11.04
CA ALA A 48 6.74 -0.48 -11.28
C ALA A 48 6.69 -1.33 -9.99
N ARG A 49 7.80 -1.37 -9.24
CA ARG A 49 7.88 -2.06 -7.96
C ARG A 49 7.00 -1.39 -6.89
N TRP A 50 6.99 -0.05 -6.80
CA TRP A 50 6.12 0.66 -5.87
C TRP A 50 4.63 0.45 -6.17
N ALA A 51 4.22 0.57 -7.44
CA ALA A 51 2.85 0.34 -7.86
C ALA A 51 2.39 -1.11 -7.61
N SER A 52 3.30 -2.06 -7.83
CA SER A 52 3.07 -3.47 -7.52
C SER A 52 3.03 -3.73 -6.01
N ALA A 53 3.87 -3.05 -5.21
CA ALA A 53 3.88 -3.17 -3.75
C ALA A 53 2.60 -2.59 -3.10
N GLY A 54 2.00 -1.55 -3.71
CA GLY A 54 0.64 -1.09 -3.37
C GLY A 54 -0.44 -2.17 -3.60
N SER A 55 -0.17 -3.12 -4.49
CA SER A 55 -0.96 -4.35 -4.64
C SER A 55 -0.47 -5.47 -3.72
N GLU A 56 0.78 -5.48 -3.25
CA GLU A 56 1.29 -6.48 -2.30
C GLU A 56 0.72 -6.32 -0.88
N ALA A 57 0.37 -5.11 -0.46
CA ALA A 57 -0.44 -4.92 0.76
C ALA A 57 -1.82 -5.62 0.64
N LEU A 58 -2.35 -5.81 -0.58
CA LEU A 58 -3.51 -6.65 -0.88
C LEU A 58 -3.13 -8.14 -1.10
N LEU A 59 -1.89 -8.45 -1.49
CA LEU A 59 -1.40 -9.83 -1.70
C LEU A 59 -0.94 -10.53 -0.42
N PHE A 60 -0.58 -9.80 0.65
CA PHE A 60 -0.23 -10.41 1.94
C PHE A 60 -1.42 -11.16 2.58
N ILE A 61 -2.64 -10.81 2.15
CA ILE A 61 -3.91 -11.45 2.52
C ILE A 61 -4.46 -12.28 1.35
N GLY A 62 -3.98 -11.99 0.13
CA GLY A 62 -4.44 -12.57 -1.13
C GLY A 62 -5.81 -12.02 -1.58
N PRO A 63 -6.02 -11.81 -2.90
CA PRO A 63 -7.29 -11.31 -3.44
C PRO A 63 -8.48 -12.22 -3.16
N GLN A 64 -8.26 -13.46 -2.73
CA GLN A 64 -9.29 -14.38 -2.33
C GLN A 64 -9.93 -14.01 -0.98
N VAL A 65 -9.13 -13.78 0.06
CA VAL A 65 -9.64 -13.45 1.40
C VAL A 65 -10.36 -12.10 1.39
N LEU A 66 -9.88 -11.13 0.59
CA LEU A 66 -10.57 -9.85 0.41
C LEU A 66 -11.94 -10.02 -0.28
N ARG A 67 -12.02 -10.89 -1.29
CA ARG A 67 -13.30 -11.21 -1.95
C ARG A 67 -14.26 -11.91 -0.99
N GLU A 68 -13.77 -12.79 -0.12
CA GLU A 68 -14.57 -13.46 0.90
C GLU A 68 -15.07 -12.51 1.98
N LEU A 69 -14.24 -11.57 2.45
CA LEU A 69 -14.64 -10.53 3.40
C LEU A 69 -15.74 -9.63 2.82
N VAL A 70 -15.57 -9.17 1.58
CA VAL A 70 -16.57 -8.36 0.87
C VAL A 70 -17.86 -9.15 0.64
N GLY A 71 -17.76 -10.44 0.30
CA GLY A 71 -18.89 -11.34 0.13
C GLY A 71 -19.68 -11.52 1.42
N ALA A 72 -19.00 -11.82 2.53
CA ALA A 72 -19.61 -12.01 3.85
C ALA A 72 -20.33 -10.74 4.33
N ARG A 73 -19.69 -9.57 4.20
CA ARG A 73 -20.32 -8.28 4.53
C ARG A 73 -21.61 -8.06 3.71
N ARG A 74 -21.58 -8.32 2.41
CA ARG A 74 -22.77 -8.13 1.54
C ARG A 74 -23.91 -9.09 1.90
N ALA A 75 -23.57 -10.30 2.35
CA ALA A 75 -24.54 -11.30 2.79
C ALA A 75 -25.09 -11.04 4.20
N GLY A 76 -24.51 -10.10 4.96
CA GLY A 76 -24.86 -9.87 6.37
C GLY A 76 -24.34 -10.95 7.33
N ASP A 77 -23.38 -11.75 6.89
CA ASP A 77 -22.74 -12.81 7.68
C ASP A 77 -21.62 -12.21 8.55
N TRP A 78 -22.02 -11.62 9.68
CA TRP A 78 -21.12 -10.92 10.58
C TRP A 78 -20.17 -11.85 11.35
N ASP A 79 -20.57 -13.10 11.59
CA ASP A 79 -19.71 -14.10 12.22
C ASP A 79 -18.51 -14.43 11.32
N LYS A 80 -18.74 -14.60 10.01
CA LYS A 80 -17.67 -14.81 9.04
C LYS A 80 -16.79 -13.57 8.86
N VAL A 81 -17.36 -12.36 8.91
CA VAL A 81 -16.59 -11.11 8.89
C VAL A 81 -15.66 -11.05 10.10
N ALA A 82 -16.17 -11.33 11.30
CA ALA A 82 -15.37 -11.34 12.53
C ALA A 82 -14.23 -12.35 12.44
N GLY A 83 -14.51 -13.60 12.02
CA GLY A 83 -13.48 -14.64 11.90
C GLY A 83 -12.37 -14.31 10.91
N ILE A 84 -12.68 -13.64 9.78
CA ILE A 84 -11.65 -13.18 8.83
C ILE A 84 -10.80 -12.07 9.47
N VAL A 85 -11.40 -11.13 10.21
CA VAL A 85 -10.68 -10.04 10.88
C VAL A 85 -9.77 -10.58 11.99
N ASP A 86 -10.25 -11.52 12.80
CA ASP A 86 -9.47 -12.13 13.89
C ASP A 86 -8.25 -12.89 13.35
N TRP A 87 -8.43 -13.63 12.25
CA TRP A 87 -7.34 -14.31 11.55
C TRP A 87 -6.27 -13.33 11.04
N LEU A 88 -6.68 -12.18 10.50
CA LEU A 88 -5.77 -11.12 10.05
C LEU A 88 -4.99 -10.51 11.21
N GLN A 89 -5.67 -10.23 12.32
CA GLN A 89 -5.04 -9.68 13.51
C GLN A 89 -3.95 -10.63 14.07
N ALA A 90 -4.27 -11.92 14.17
CA ALA A 90 -3.32 -12.94 14.64
C ALA A 90 -2.09 -13.08 13.73
N GLY A 91 -2.25 -12.86 12.42
CA GLY A 91 -1.13 -12.86 11.46
C GLY A 91 -0.18 -11.67 11.63
N TRP A 92 -0.69 -10.49 12.02
CA TRP A 92 0.13 -9.30 12.26
C TRP A 92 0.88 -9.34 13.58
N GLU A 93 0.28 -9.92 14.62
CA GLU A 93 0.93 -10.09 15.93
C GLU A 93 2.15 -11.03 15.84
N GLN A 94 2.09 -12.06 14.99
CA GLN A 94 3.21 -12.98 14.75
C GLN A 94 4.36 -12.39 13.92
N ALA A 95 4.08 -11.42 13.05
CA ALA A 95 5.10 -10.77 12.22
C ALA A 95 5.84 -9.63 12.95
N ALA A 96 5.31 -9.17 14.08
CA ALA A 96 5.86 -8.09 14.90
C ALA A 96 6.67 -8.57 16.12
N GLY A 97 6.77 -9.89 16.34
CA GLY A 97 7.62 -10.53 17.35
C GLY A 97 8.87 -11.15 16.75
#